data_AF-A0A7K0N351-F1
#
_entry.id   AF-A0A7K0N351-F1
#
_cell.length_a   1.000
_cell.length_b   1.000
_cell.length_c   1.000
_cell.angle_alpha   90.00
_cell.angle_beta   90.00
_cell.angle_gamma   90.00
#
_symmetry.space_group_name_H-M   'P 1'
#
loop_
_entity.id
_entity.type
_entity.pdbx_description
1 polymer ?
#
loop_
_entity_poly.entity_id
_entity_poly.type
_entity_poly.pdbx_seq_one_letter_code
_entity_poly.pdbx_strand_id
1 'polypeptide(L)'
;MGKILEFDEHARRAMERGVNILADTVKVTLGPKGRNVVISKSFGAPTITNDGVTIAKEIELSDPVENMGAQLVKEVATKTNDVAGDGTTTATVLAQAMVKEGLRNLAAGAQPMDLKQGIEAAVVAISARLAENATVVKDK
;
A
#
# COMPACT_ATOMS: atom_id res chain seq x y z
N MET A 1 22.94 -16.81 10.63
CA MET A 1 22.84 -15.34 10.75
C MET A 1 21.95 -15.02 11.94
N GLY A 2 22.30 -14.05 12.78
CA GLY A 2 21.49 -13.67 13.95
C GLY A 2 20.19 -12.95 13.57
N LYS A 3 19.23 -12.87 14.50
CA LYS A 3 18.00 -12.09 14.32
C LYS A 3 18.25 -10.63 14.69
N ILE A 4 17.65 -9.70 13.93
CA ILE A 4 17.63 -8.27 14.24
C ILE A 4 16.35 -7.99 15.05
N LEU A 5 16.49 -7.28 16.16
CA LEU A 5 15.37 -6.89 17.02
C LEU A 5 15.31 -5.36 17.06
N GLU A 6 14.21 -4.81 16.55
CA GLU A 6 13.97 -3.38 16.47
C GLU A 6 12.70 -3.03 17.24
N PHE A 7 12.71 -1.87 17.90
CA PHE A 7 11.63 -1.47 18.81
C PHE A 7 11.18 -0.03 18.56
N ASP A 8 10.00 0.26 19.09
CA ASP A 8 9.43 1.59 19.20
C ASP A 8 9.49 2.41 17.89
N GLU A 9 9.92 3.66 18.00
CA GLU A 9 9.89 4.62 16.90
C GLU A 9 10.86 4.25 15.79
N HIS A 10 12.00 3.65 16.14
CA HIS A 10 13.00 3.26 15.15
C HIS A 10 12.43 2.20 14.19
N ALA A 11 11.79 1.15 14.74
CA ALA A 11 11.11 0.13 13.96
C ALA A 11 10.00 0.72 13.08
N ARG A 12 9.15 1.59 13.65
CA ARG A 12 8.04 2.22 12.93
C ARG A 12 8.52 3.09 11.77
N ARG A 13 9.54 3.92 11.99
CA ARG A 13 10.11 4.79 10.95
C ARG A 13 10.78 4.00 9.83
N ALA A 14 11.46 2.91 10.17
CA ALA A 14 12.02 2.01 9.15
C ALA A 14 10.91 1.37 8.31
N MET A 15 9.88 0.81 8.93
CA MET A 15 8.73 0.28 8.18
C MET A 15 8.04 1.36 7.33
N GLU A 16 7.86 2.58 7.85
CA GLU A 16 7.27 3.71 7.13
C GLU A 16 8.05 4.06 5.86
N ARG A 17 9.39 4.04 5.91
CA ARG A 17 10.23 4.28 4.73
C ARG A 17 9.99 3.21 3.66
N GLY A 18 9.92 1.95 4.05
CA GLY A 18 9.58 0.85 3.16
C GLY A 18 8.22 0.99 2.48
N VAL A 19 7.19 1.29 3.28
CA VAL A 19 5.82 1.61 2.82
C VAL A 19 5.86 2.75 1.79
N ASN A 20 6.58 3.83 2.09
CA ASN A 20 6.68 4.99 1.23
C ASN A 20 7.40 4.69 -0.08
N ILE A 21 8.51 3.95 -0.07
CA ILE A 21 9.24 3.60 -1.30
C ILE A 21 8.33 2.82 -2.25
N LEU A 22 7.61 1.81 -1.74
CA LEU A 22 6.68 1.03 -2.56
C LEU A 22 5.53 1.91 -3.08
N ALA A 23 4.85 2.62 -2.18
CA ALA A 23 3.67 3.40 -2.53
C ALA A 23 4.01 4.57 -3.46
N ASP A 24 5.14 5.25 -3.25
CA ASP A 24 5.58 6.37 -4.09
C ASP A 24 5.93 5.90 -5.50
N THR A 25 6.44 4.68 -5.64
CA THR A 25 6.71 4.07 -6.95
C THR A 25 5.42 3.67 -7.67
N VAL A 26 4.47 3.08 -6.95
CA VAL A 26 3.20 2.60 -7.53
C VAL A 26 2.25 3.76 -7.85
N LYS A 27 2.16 4.78 -6.98
CA LYS A 27 1.15 5.85 -7.12
C LYS A 27 1.34 6.73 -8.36
N VAL A 28 2.52 6.77 -8.97
CA VAL A 28 2.74 7.54 -10.21
C VAL A 28 1.90 7.01 -11.37
N THR A 29 1.42 5.77 -11.29
CA THR A 29 0.60 5.13 -12.34
C THR A 29 -0.89 5.38 -12.18
N LEU A 30 -1.31 6.04 -11.09
CA LEU A 30 -2.73 6.20 -10.77
C LEU A 30 -3.46 7.12 -11.78
N GLY A 31 -4.59 6.60 -12.30
CA GLY A 31 -5.55 7.37 -13.07
C GLY A 31 -5.20 7.55 -14.56
N PRO A 32 -6.03 8.29 -15.32
CA PRO A 32 -5.91 8.40 -16.78
C PRO A 32 -4.66 9.16 -17.25
N LYS A 33 -3.99 9.89 -16.35
CA LYS A 33 -2.73 10.58 -16.60
C LYS A 33 -1.56 9.92 -15.85
N GLY A 34 -1.71 8.65 -15.48
CA GLY A 34 -0.66 7.85 -14.88
C GLY A 34 0.58 7.80 -15.78
N ARG A 35 1.75 7.81 -15.15
CA ARG A 35 3.04 7.64 -15.82
C ARG A 35 3.44 6.18 -15.81
N ASN A 36 4.26 5.80 -16.79
CA ASN A 36 4.85 4.46 -16.81
C ASN A 36 6.04 4.39 -15.87
N VAL A 37 6.23 3.22 -15.27
CA VAL A 37 7.43 2.83 -14.53
C VAL A 37 8.26 1.92 -15.43
N VAL A 38 9.58 2.12 -15.38
CA VAL A 38 10.56 1.31 -16.12
C VAL A 38 11.23 0.36 -15.15
N ILE A 39 11.16 -0.93 -15.46
CA ILE A 39 11.67 -2.03 -14.63
C ILE A 39 12.80 -2.72 -15.38
N SER A 40 13.99 -2.73 -14.78
CA SER A 40 15.15 -3.41 -15.34
C SER A 40 14.96 -4.91 -15.38
N LYS A 41 15.46 -5.57 -16.44
CA LYS A 41 15.55 -7.02 -16.52
C LYS A 41 17.02 -7.43 -16.60
N SER A 42 17.36 -8.59 -16.05
CA SER A 42 18.73 -9.13 -16.11
C SER A 42 19.20 -9.39 -17.54
N PHE A 43 18.27 -9.64 -18.47
CA PHE A 43 18.55 -9.84 -19.89
C PHE A 43 17.47 -9.18 -20.76
N GLY A 44 17.89 -8.65 -21.91
CA GLY A 44 16.98 -8.04 -22.88
C GLY A 44 16.55 -6.61 -22.55
N ALA A 45 15.45 -6.16 -23.15
CA ALA A 45 14.90 -4.82 -22.96
C ALA A 45 14.14 -4.70 -21.62
N PRO A 46 14.11 -3.50 -21.00
CA PRO A 46 13.36 -3.27 -19.76
C PRO A 46 11.84 -3.43 -19.98
N THR A 47 11.11 -3.74 -18.92
CA THR A 47 9.64 -3.67 -18.92
C THR A 47 9.20 -2.24 -18.66
N ILE A 48 8.31 -1.72 -19.50
CA ILE A 48 7.64 -0.43 -19.29
C ILE A 48 6.17 -0.74 -18.99
N THR A 49 5.68 -0.37 -17.81
CA THR A 49 4.32 -0.71 -17.38
C THR A 49 3.72 0.39 -16.51
N ASN A 50 2.39 0.47 -16.51
CA ASN A 50 1.60 1.27 -15.57
C ASN A 50 0.78 0.38 -14.61
N ASP A 51 0.93 -0.94 -14.69
CA ASP A 51 0.24 -1.86 -13.79
C ASP A 51 0.88 -1.87 -12.39
N GLY A 52 0.11 -1.41 -11.39
CA GLY A 52 0.56 -1.28 -10.02
C GLY A 52 0.97 -2.61 -9.36
N VAL A 53 0.32 -3.73 -9.72
CA VAL A 53 0.67 -5.05 -9.15
C VAL A 53 2.00 -5.53 -9.69
N THR A 54 2.22 -5.42 -11.00
CA THR A 54 3.51 -5.75 -11.61
C THR A 54 4.62 -4.92 -11.00
N ILE A 55 4.41 -3.62 -10.81
CA ILE A 55 5.41 -2.74 -10.18
C ILE A 55 5.69 -3.16 -8.73
N ALA A 56 4.65 -3.35 -7.92
CA ALA A 56 4.80 -3.73 -6.52
C ALA A 56 5.53 -5.07 -6.33
N LYS A 57 5.36 -6.02 -7.26
CA LYS A 57 6.04 -7.33 -7.24
C LYS A 57 7.56 -7.23 -7.39
N GLU A 58 8.04 -6.22 -8.09
CA GLU A 58 9.46 -6.02 -8.40
C GLU A 58 10.20 -5.21 -7.31
N ILE A 59 9.48 -4.74 -6.29
CA ILE A 59 10.05 -3.95 -5.20
C ILE A 59 10.53 -4.87 -4.08
N GLU A 60 11.86 -4.91 -3.92
CA GLU A 60 12.57 -5.58 -2.84
C GLU A 60 13.67 -4.64 -2.33
N LEU A 61 13.67 -4.36 -1.03
CA LEU A 61 14.60 -3.42 -0.42
C LEU A 61 15.73 -4.17 0.29
N SER A 62 16.94 -3.58 0.26
CA SER A 62 18.13 -4.18 0.88
C SER A 62 18.10 -4.13 2.40
N ASP A 63 17.54 -3.06 2.98
CA ASP A 63 17.31 -3.00 4.43
C ASP A 63 16.14 -3.93 4.82
N PRO A 64 16.35 -4.91 5.71
CA PRO A 64 15.32 -5.89 6.04
C PRO A 64 14.06 -5.30 6.68
N VAL A 65 14.17 -4.21 7.44
CA VAL A 65 13.06 -3.61 8.17
C VAL A 65 12.23 -2.73 7.25
N GLU A 66 12.88 -1.96 6.38
CA GLU A 66 12.22 -1.25 5.30
C GLU A 66 11.56 -2.25 4.33
N ASN A 67 12.26 -3.32 3.96
CA ASN A 67 11.70 -4.33 3.09
C ASN A 67 10.42 -4.94 3.69
N MET A 68 10.41 -5.23 4.99
CA MET A 68 9.21 -5.72 5.67
C MET A 68 8.03 -4.74 5.54
N GLY A 69 8.27 -3.43 5.68
CA GLY A 69 7.26 -2.40 5.43
C GLY A 69 6.74 -2.41 3.99
N ALA A 70 7.63 -2.53 3.00
CA ALA A 70 7.26 -2.67 1.60
C ALA A 70 6.44 -3.96 1.35
N GLN A 71 6.86 -5.10 1.88
CA GLN A 71 6.18 -6.38 1.69
C GLN A 71 4.73 -6.36 2.24
N LEU A 72 4.48 -5.68 3.36
CA LEU A 72 3.12 -5.52 3.90
C LEU A 72 2.19 -4.77 2.94
N VAL A 73 2.67 -3.72 2.29
CA VAL A 73 1.84 -2.96 1.32
C VAL A 73 1.70 -3.72 0.00
N LYS A 74 2.72 -4.48 -0.40
CA LYS A 74 2.64 -5.40 -1.53
C LYS A 74 1.52 -6.43 -1.36
N GLU A 75 1.30 -6.91 -0.14
CA GLU A 75 0.19 -7.80 0.19
C GLU A 75 -1.17 -7.12 0.00
N VAL A 76 -1.31 -5.86 0.40
CA VAL A 76 -2.53 -5.06 0.15
C VAL A 76 -2.85 -4.97 -1.35
N ALA A 77 -1.85 -4.66 -2.17
CA ALA A 77 -2.02 -4.58 -3.62
C ALA A 77 -2.39 -5.95 -4.22
N THR A 78 -1.68 -7.02 -3.83
CA THR A 78 -1.91 -8.38 -4.34
C THR A 78 -3.31 -8.87 -3.97
N LYS A 79 -3.72 -8.70 -2.71
CA LYS A 79 -5.03 -9.18 -2.27
C LYS A 79 -6.18 -8.45 -2.94
N THR A 80 -6.02 -7.14 -3.19
CA THR A 80 -7.00 -6.35 -3.94
C THR A 80 -7.16 -6.88 -5.37
N ASN A 81 -6.03 -7.18 -6.02
CA ASN A 81 -6.04 -7.77 -7.36
C ASN A 81 -6.78 -9.12 -7.40
N ASP A 82 -6.54 -9.98 -6.41
CA ASP A 82 -7.16 -11.31 -6.36
C ASP A 82 -8.68 -11.25 -6.18
N VAL A 83 -9.19 -10.24 -5.49
CA VAL A 83 -10.63 -10.08 -5.18
C VAL A 83 -11.37 -9.32 -6.29
N ALA A 84 -10.77 -8.25 -6.80
CA ALA A 84 -11.44 -7.30 -7.69
C ALA A 84 -10.86 -7.26 -9.12
N GLY A 85 -9.62 -7.71 -9.33
CA GLY A 85 -8.92 -7.60 -10.61
C GLY A 85 -8.48 -6.19 -11.01
N ASP A 86 -8.76 -5.18 -10.18
CA ASP A 86 -8.42 -3.76 -10.37
C ASP A 86 -8.36 -3.05 -9.00
N GLY A 87 -7.94 -1.79 -8.97
CA GLY A 87 -7.92 -0.93 -7.77
C GLY A 87 -6.66 -1.06 -6.92
N THR A 88 -5.64 -1.73 -7.43
CA THR A 88 -4.41 -2.09 -6.71
C THR A 88 -3.58 -0.85 -6.35
N THR A 89 -3.45 0.09 -7.28
CA THR A 89 -2.83 1.40 -7.04
C THR A 89 -3.64 2.21 -6.03
N THR A 90 -4.97 2.20 -6.12
CA THR A 90 -5.85 2.87 -5.15
C THR A 90 -5.66 2.31 -3.74
N ALA A 91 -5.65 0.98 -3.59
CA ALA A 91 -5.45 0.32 -2.31
C ALA A 91 -4.08 0.67 -1.69
N THR A 92 -3.04 0.72 -2.53
CA THR A 92 -1.67 1.09 -2.13
C THR A 92 -1.61 2.53 -1.60
N VAL A 93 -2.24 3.47 -2.31
CA VAL A 93 -2.28 4.89 -1.90
C VAL A 93 -3.07 5.08 -0.60
N LEU A 94 -4.19 4.38 -0.44
CA LEU A 94 -4.96 4.41 0.81
C LEU A 94 -4.16 3.83 1.98
N ALA A 95 -3.47 2.71 1.78
CA ALA A 95 -2.62 2.10 2.80
C ALA A 95 -1.51 3.06 3.24
N GLN A 96 -0.81 3.70 2.30
CA GLN A 96 0.22 4.71 2.62
C GLN A 96 -0.35 5.84 3.47
N ALA A 97 -1.52 6.38 3.10
CA ALA A 97 -2.15 7.48 3.82
C ALA A 97 -2.55 7.08 5.25
N MET A 98 -3.15 5.90 5.42
CA MET A 98 -3.56 5.37 6.73
C MET A 98 -2.35 5.11 7.64
N VAL A 99 -1.27 4.51 7.11
CA VAL A 99 -0.05 4.27 7.87
C VAL A 99 0.58 5.59 8.32
N LYS A 100 0.73 6.55 7.41
CA LYS A 100 1.33 7.85 7.71
C LYS A 100 0.58 8.60 8.82
N GLU A 101 -0.74 8.75 8.68
CA GLU A 101 -1.53 9.47 9.70
C GLU A 101 -1.67 8.65 10.99
N GLY A 102 -1.73 7.32 10.91
CA GLY A 102 -1.69 6.45 12.09
C GLY A 102 -0.40 6.64 12.90
N LEU A 103 0.75 6.56 12.25
CA LEU A 103 2.06 6.78 12.89
C LEU A 103 2.20 8.19 13.47
N ARG A 104 1.67 9.20 12.79
CA ARG A 104 1.64 10.58 13.32
C ARG A 104 0.82 10.69 14.61
N ASN A 105 -0.35 10.06 14.68
CA ASN A 105 -1.19 10.09 15.89
C ASN A 105 -0.56 9.27 17.03
N LEU A 106 0.09 8.15 16.71
CA LEU A 106 0.87 7.37 17.68
C LEU A 106 2.00 8.20 18.30
N ALA A 107 2.75 8.94 17.48
CA ALA A 107 3.80 9.84 17.97
C ALA A 107 3.24 10.97 18.85
N ALA A 108 1.97 11.34 18.68
CA ALA A 108 1.25 12.30 19.53
C ALA A 108 0.70 11.68 20.83
N GLY A 109 0.94 10.38 21.07
CA GLY A 109 0.51 9.67 22.29
C GLY A 109 -0.86 9.01 22.20
N ALA A 110 -1.45 8.91 21.00
CA ALA A 110 -2.71 8.17 20.84
C ALA A 110 -2.50 6.67 21.08
N GLN A 111 -3.52 6.02 21.63
CA GLN A 111 -3.49 4.58 21.87
C GLN A 111 -3.68 3.79 20.54
N PRO A 112 -2.76 2.87 20.17
CA PRO A 112 -2.82 2.18 18.88
C PRO A 112 -4.10 1.39 18.64
N MET A 113 -4.61 0.73 19.68
CA MET A 113 -5.81 -0.10 19.57
C MET A 113 -7.06 0.74 19.31
N ASP A 114 -7.14 1.93 19.90
CA ASP A 114 -8.28 2.84 19.70
C ASP A 114 -8.27 3.42 18.28
N LEU A 115 -7.08 3.77 17.76
CA LEU A 115 -6.91 4.17 16.36
C LEU A 115 -7.37 3.07 15.41
N LYS A 116 -6.95 1.82 15.66
CA LYS A 116 -7.36 0.67 14.85
C LYS A 116 -8.89 0.50 14.86
N GLN A 117 -9.51 0.50 16.05
CA GLN A 117 -10.96 0.37 16.18
C GLN A 117 -11.71 1.49 15.46
N GLY A 118 -11.21 2.73 15.54
CA GLY A 118 -11.77 3.87 14.82
C GLY A 118 -11.69 3.70 13.30
N ILE A 119 -10.55 3.23 12.78
CA ILE A 119 -10.37 2.93 11.35
C ILE A 119 -11.34 1.82 10.91
N GLU A 120 -11.45 0.73 11.67
CA GLU A 120 -12.37 -0.38 11.37
C GLU A 120 -13.83 0.09 11.33
N ALA A 121 -14.25 0.88 12.31
CA ALA A 121 -15.60 1.44 12.35
C ALA A 121 -15.87 2.36 11.14
N ALA A 122 -14.90 3.20 10.77
CA ALA A 122 -15.01 4.09 9.61
C ALA A 122 -15.09 3.30 8.29
N VAL A 123 -14.30 2.24 8.13
CA VAL A 123 -14.33 1.36 6.95
C VAL A 123 -15.70 0.72 6.81
N VAL A 124 -16.28 0.18 7.89
CA VAL A 124 -17.63 -0.42 7.86
C VAL A 124 -18.68 0.59 7.40
N ALA A 125 -18.68 1.79 7.98
CA ALA A 125 -19.63 2.83 7.64
C ALA A 125 -19.50 3.30 6.18
N ILE A 126 -18.26 3.50 5.70
CA ILE A 126 -18.00 3.92 4.32
C ILE A 126 -18.38 2.82 3.33
N SER A 127 -18.05 1.55 3.61
CA SER A 127 -18.42 0.43 2.75
C SER A 127 -19.94 0.29 2.61
N ALA A 128 -20.68 0.41 3.71
CA ALA A 128 -22.15 0.43 3.67
C ALA A 128 -22.66 1.58 2.80
N ARG A 129 -22.11 2.79 2.99
CA ARG A 129 -22.51 3.95 2.21
C ARG A 129 -22.19 3.84 0.72
N LEU A 130 -21.06 3.22 0.36
CA LEU A 130 -20.70 2.95 -1.03
C LEU A 130 -21.68 1.96 -1.67
N ALA A 131 -22.08 0.92 -0.94
CA ALA A 131 -23.07 -0.05 -1.41
C ALA A 131 -24.45 0.59 -1.63
N GLU A 132 -24.90 1.47 -0.72
CA GLU A 132 -26.15 2.23 -0.87
C GLU A 132 -26.16 3.12 -2.11
N ASN A 133 -25.02 3.74 -2.43
CA ASN A 133 -24.90 4.66 -3.56
C ASN A 133 -24.58 3.94 -4.88
N ALA A 134 -24.34 2.62 -4.85
CA ALA A 134 -24.00 1.86 -6.04
C ALA A 134 -25.18 1.81 -7.01
N THR A 135 -24.93 2.17 -8.27
CA THR A 135 -25.93 2.04 -9.32
C THR A 135 -25.77 0.68 -9.98
N VAL A 136 -26.84 -0.13 -9.99
CA VAL A 136 -26.84 -1.42 -10.67
C VAL A 136 -26.62 -1.19 -12.16
N VAL A 137 -25.53 -1.76 -12.68
CA VAL A 137 -25.28 -1.77 -14.12
C VAL A 137 -26.19 -2.83 -14.74
N LYS A 138 -27.23 -2.37 -15.42
CA LYS A 138 -28.05 -3.21 -16.30
C LYS A 138 -27.36 -3.26 -17.65
N ASP A 139 -26.39 -4.15 -17.83
CA ASP A 139 -25.87 -4.41 -19.16
C ASP A 139 -26.89 -5.20 -20.00
N LYS A 140 -26.79 -5.04 -21.33
CA LYS A 140 -27.64 -5.62 -22.38
C LYS A 140 -27.81 -7.14 -22.27
#